data_AF-A0A094GJK9-F1
#
_entry.id   AF-A0A094GJK9-F1
#
_cell.length_a   1.000
_cell.length_b   1.000
_cell.length_c   1.000
_cell.angle_alpha   90.00
_cell.angle_beta   90.00
_cell.angle_gamma   90.00
#
_symmetry.space_group_name_H-M   'P 1'
#
loop_
_entity.id
_entity.type
_entity.pdbx_description
1 polymer ?
#
loop_
_entity_poly.entity_id
_entity_poly.type
_entity_poly.pdbx_seq_one_letter_code
_entity_poly.pdbx_strand_id
1 'polypeptide(L)'
;MVSPKFLNSFVRQHKPYILVSGTKGDDLKEFAQRKRPYSGSQEKKHPEAALRIFEVTWKGMIREGQLTGAVSFLNHLGGGLDEEDFDTVLLSLRDMYGIVQESSWDAWAAAFTAADFLNDEYRNDDTLEMTRRIQHGAVSKRHQIMGQSASNGQWSNAYLVLKRLQGHYKLEKHRARKKHCEGKKGHYLRHLEAKHVERMKKSNDDLAEVLHATLNLAVQEHQWVEASHQVLELVELDADVHDLVRILEEICSGAISENRWQDATETVGVFKNIPDYKNVAAESLGRLQSQWYGAEGIRWTTGNDLF
;
A
#
# COMPACT_ATOMS: atom_id res chain seq x y z
N MET A 1 29.08 -15.67 22.59
CA MET A 1 29.82 -14.44 22.22
C MET A 1 30.33 -14.59 20.79
N VAL A 2 29.77 -13.84 19.85
CA VAL A 2 30.18 -13.88 18.43
C VAL A 2 31.33 -12.90 18.21
N SER A 3 32.36 -13.32 17.46
CA SER A 3 33.60 -12.56 17.26
C SER A 3 33.39 -11.33 16.35
N PRO A 4 33.91 -10.13 16.70
CA PRO A 4 33.82 -8.89 15.91
C PRO A 4 34.39 -8.97 14.48
N LYS A 5 35.12 -10.04 14.13
CA LYS A 5 35.68 -10.24 12.80
C LYS A 5 34.65 -10.73 11.76
N PHE A 6 33.54 -11.35 12.19
CA PHE A 6 32.49 -11.84 11.28
C PHE A 6 31.61 -10.68 10.75
N LEU A 7 31.30 -9.70 11.61
CA LEU A 7 30.59 -8.47 11.26
C LEU A 7 31.32 -7.65 10.19
N ASN A 8 32.65 -7.59 10.23
CA ASN A 8 33.45 -6.84 9.26
C ASN A 8 33.56 -7.52 7.88
N SER A 9 33.31 -8.83 7.77
CA SER A 9 33.33 -9.57 6.50
C SER A 9 32.02 -9.40 5.74
N PHE A 10 30.89 -9.56 6.44
CA PHE A 10 29.56 -9.45 5.86
C PHE A 10 29.21 -8.00 5.45
N VAL A 11 29.56 -7.01 6.29
CA VAL A 11 29.34 -5.59 6.01
C VAL A 11 30.29 -5.03 4.93
N ARG A 12 31.48 -5.62 4.73
CA ARG A 12 32.41 -5.17 3.67
C ARG A 12 32.11 -5.74 2.29
N GLN A 13 31.43 -6.89 2.19
CA GLN A 13 31.04 -7.47 0.90
C GLN A 13 29.71 -6.91 0.37
N HIS A 14 28.86 -6.39 1.24
CA HIS A 14 27.62 -5.70 0.86
C HIS A 14 27.59 -4.28 1.44
N LYS A 15 28.40 -3.39 0.87
CA LYS A 15 28.12 -1.95 0.98
C LYS A 15 26.86 -1.67 0.16
N PRO A 16 25.76 -1.13 0.73
CA PRO A 16 24.77 -0.45 -0.07
C PRO A 16 25.45 0.81 -0.60
N TYR A 17 25.69 0.89 -1.90
CA TYR A 17 25.98 2.15 -2.53
C TYR A 17 24.70 3.00 -2.43
N ILE A 18 24.65 3.87 -1.42
CA ILE A 18 23.79 5.04 -1.44
C ILE A 18 24.37 5.95 -2.52
N LEU A 19 23.87 5.83 -3.75
CA LEU A 19 24.15 6.77 -4.83
C LEU A 19 23.16 7.93 -4.71
N VAL A 20 23.63 9.02 -4.11
CA VAL A 20 23.08 10.37 -4.26
C VAL A 20 23.28 10.82 -5.71
N SER A 21 22.28 11.52 -6.23
CA SER A 21 22.04 11.93 -7.62
C SER A 21 23.13 12.78 -8.30
N GLY A 22 23.21 12.71 -9.64
CA GLY A 22 23.92 13.72 -10.46
C GLY A 22 24.30 13.33 -11.90
N THR A 23 23.40 13.62 -12.85
CA THR A 23 23.65 14.01 -14.27
C THR A 23 24.53 13.19 -15.23
N LYS A 24 23.92 12.93 -16.40
CA LYS A 24 24.47 12.79 -17.77
C LYS A 24 25.25 11.51 -18.14
N GLY A 25 24.71 10.86 -19.18
CA GLY A 25 25.50 10.45 -20.34
C GLY A 25 26.14 9.07 -20.28
N ASP A 26 25.58 8.19 -21.12
CA ASP A 26 26.28 7.20 -21.94
C ASP A 26 26.49 5.77 -21.41
N ASP A 27 25.96 4.87 -22.25
CA ASP A 27 26.42 3.54 -22.63
C ASP A 27 26.26 2.33 -21.70
N LEU A 28 25.06 1.75 -21.84
CA LEU A 28 24.78 0.31 -21.80
C LEU A 28 25.67 -0.44 -22.81
N LYS A 29 26.78 -1.03 -22.34
CA LYS A 29 27.39 -2.29 -22.82
C LYS A 29 28.73 -2.48 -22.13
N GLU A 30 28.79 -3.34 -21.11
CA GLU A 30 29.88 -4.32 -20.90
C GLU A 30 29.68 -5.07 -19.57
N PHE A 31 28.86 -6.13 -19.55
CA PHE A 31 28.96 -7.15 -18.49
C PHE A 31 28.67 -8.54 -19.08
N ALA A 32 29.56 -8.97 -19.96
CA ALA A 32 29.70 -10.37 -20.31
C ALA A 32 30.89 -10.97 -19.53
N GLN A 33 30.61 -12.08 -18.85
CA GLN A 33 31.58 -13.07 -18.38
C GLN A 33 32.53 -12.67 -17.24
N ARG A 34 32.04 -12.82 -16.00
CA ARG A 34 32.81 -13.46 -14.92
C ARG A 34 31.93 -14.44 -14.14
N LYS A 35 31.68 -15.61 -14.73
CA LYS A 35 31.37 -16.81 -13.94
C LYS A 35 32.63 -17.17 -13.16
N ARG A 36 32.69 -16.85 -11.86
CA ARG A 36 33.63 -17.51 -10.96
C ARG A 36 32.96 -18.80 -10.46
N PRO A 37 33.66 -19.94 -10.47
CA PRO A 37 33.16 -21.12 -9.79
C PRO A 37 33.23 -20.84 -8.27
N TYR A 38 32.06 -20.75 -7.63
CA TYR A 38 32.02 -20.77 -6.16
C TYR A 38 32.38 -22.19 -5.73
N SER A 39 33.56 -22.36 -5.14
CA SER A 39 33.95 -23.60 -4.49
C SER A 39 33.06 -23.78 -3.25
N GLY A 40 32.18 -24.77 -3.29
CA GLY A 40 31.49 -25.23 -2.09
C GLY A 40 32.50 -25.70 -1.04
N SER A 41 32.16 -25.45 0.23
CA SER A 41 32.34 -26.37 1.37
C SER A 41 32.61 -25.71 2.73
N GLN A 42 32.04 -24.53 3.09
CA GLN A 42 32.10 -24.07 4.51
C GLN A 42 30.84 -23.36 5.10
N GLU A 43 29.80 -23.03 4.33
CA GLU A 43 28.60 -22.33 4.87
C GLU A 43 27.44 -23.24 5.31
N LYS A 44 27.56 -24.56 5.20
CA LYS A 44 26.54 -25.52 5.70
C LYS A 44 26.55 -25.74 7.22
N LYS A 45 27.20 -24.89 8.02
CA LYS A 45 27.42 -25.21 9.45
C LYS A 45 26.28 -24.82 10.38
N HIS A 46 25.39 -23.90 10.00
CA HIS A 46 24.34 -23.42 10.91
C HIS A 46 23.06 -22.98 10.18
N PRO A 47 22.28 -23.90 9.57
CA PRO A 47 21.03 -23.56 8.88
C PRO A 47 20.04 -22.82 9.79
N GLU A 48 19.95 -23.20 11.06
CA GLU A 48 19.12 -22.51 12.05
C GLU A 48 19.57 -21.06 12.31
N ALA A 49 20.87 -20.78 12.29
CA ALA A 49 21.37 -19.42 12.48
C ALA A 49 21.07 -18.55 11.25
N ALA A 50 21.19 -19.12 10.05
CA ALA A 50 20.85 -18.44 8.81
C ALA A 50 19.34 -18.10 8.76
N LEU A 51 18.47 -19.05 9.13
CA LEU A 51 17.03 -18.81 9.23
C LEU A 51 16.70 -17.71 10.25
N ARG A 52 17.31 -17.72 11.44
CA ARG A 52 17.12 -16.63 12.41
C ARG A 52 17.56 -15.27 11.87
N ILE A 53 18.67 -15.21 11.14
CA ILE A 53 19.13 -13.97 10.51
C ILE A 53 18.13 -13.50 9.46
N PHE A 54 17.64 -14.41 8.62
CA PHE A 54 16.57 -14.12 7.66
C PHE A 54 15.33 -13.54 8.36
N GLU A 55 14.78 -14.24 9.36
CA GLU A 55 13.56 -13.82 10.05
C GLU A 55 13.72 -12.45 10.71
N VAL A 56 14.86 -12.21 11.37
CA VAL A 56 15.16 -10.92 12.01
C VAL A 56 15.29 -9.82 10.96
N THR A 57 15.96 -10.09 9.85
CA THR A 57 16.14 -9.12 8.76
C THR A 57 14.81 -8.76 8.12
N TRP A 58 14.00 -9.77 7.79
CA TRP A 58 12.65 -9.60 7.26
C TRP A 58 11.78 -8.75 8.18
N LYS A 59 11.67 -9.15 9.46
CA LYS A 59 10.87 -8.40 10.45
C LYS A 59 11.38 -6.98 10.65
N GLY A 60 12.70 -6.76 10.60
CA GLY A 60 13.31 -5.44 10.64
C GLY A 60 12.87 -4.56 9.47
N MET A 61 12.98 -5.06 8.24
CA MET A 61 12.56 -4.34 7.03
C MET A 61 11.07 -4.00 7.05
N ILE A 62 10.21 -4.95 7.48
CA ILE A 62 8.78 -4.68 7.64
C ILE A 62 8.56 -3.56 8.66
N ARG A 63 9.17 -3.62 9.84
CA ARG A 63 9.00 -2.58 10.88
C ARG A 63 9.43 -1.19 10.41
N GLU A 64 10.42 -1.12 9.54
CA GLU A 64 10.87 0.13 8.89
C GLU A 64 10.00 0.56 7.70
N GLY A 65 8.93 -0.17 7.37
CA GLY A 65 8.08 0.11 6.22
C GLY A 65 8.70 -0.21 4.86
N GLN A 66 9.86 -0.90 4.83
CA GLN A 66 10.62 -1.21 3.61
C GLN A 66 10.09 -2.45 2.89
N LEU A 67 8.80 -2.44 2.53
CA LEU A 67 8.12 -3.60 1.91
C LEU A 67 8.79 -4.04 0.60
N THR A 68 9.12 -3.10 -0.28
CA THR A 68 9.85 -3.39 -1.53
C THR A 68 11.28 -3.87 -1.26
N GLY A 69 11.91 -3.37 -0.20
CA GLY A 69 13.23 -3.82 0.25
C GLY A 69 13.19 -5.27 0.73
N ALA A 70 12.15 -5.65 1.49
CA ALA A 70 11.94 -7.01 1.96
C ALA A 70 11.74 -8.01 0.80
N VAL A 71 10.95 -7.65 -0.21
CA VAL A 71 10.78 -8.44 -1.44
C VAL A 71 12.09 -8.54 -2.23
N SER A 72 12.81 -7.43 -2.38
CA SER A 72 14.11 -7.41 -3.06
C SER A 72 15.11 -8.31 -2.33
N PHE A 73 15.12 -8.30 -1.00
CA PHE A 73 15.95 -9.16 -0.18
C PHE A 73 15.66 -10.65 -0.44
N LEU A 74 14.40 -11.07 -0.50
CA LEU A 74 14.02 -12.43 -0.88
C LEU A 74 14.51 -12.81 -2.29
N ASN A 75 14.34 -11.94 -3.27
CA ASN A 75 14.83 -12.17 -4.64
C ASN A 75 16.35 -12.35 -4.69
N HIS A 76 17.10 -11.58 -3.89
CA HIS A 76 18.56 -11.74 -3.80
C HIS A 76 18.95 -13.07 -3.16
N LEU A 77 18.21 -13.53 -2.14
CA LEU A 77 18.43 -14.84 -1.55
C LEU A 77 18.16 -15.96 -2.56
N GLY A 78 17.09 -15.89 -3.34
CA GLY A 78 16.79 -16.88 -4.39
C GLY A 78 17.85 -16.97 -5.48
N GLY A 79 18.56 -15.87 -5.77
CA GLY A 79 19.69 -15.87 -6.70
C GLY A 79 21.02 -16.34 -6.10
N GLY A 80 21.13 -16.41 -4.77
CA GLY A 80 22.38 -16.70 -4.05
C GLY A 80 22.42 -18.04 -3.32
N LEU A 81 21.26 -18.58 -2.94
CA LEU A 81 21.11 -19.87 -2.27
C LEU A 81 20.87 -20.99 -3.29
N ASP A 82 21.16 -22.23 -2.88
CA ASP A 82 20.66 -23.39 -3.63
C ASP A 82 19.14 -23.57 -3.40
N GLU A 83 18.51 -24.38 -4.25
CA GLU A 83 17.06 -24.56 -4.29
C GLU A 83 16.50 -25.08 -2.94
N GLU A 84 17.20 -26.02 -2.30
CA GLU A 84 16.78 -26.63 -1.02
C GLU A 84 16.88 -25.61 0.13
N ASP A 85 17.96 -24.85 0.20
CA ASP A 85 18.15 -23.80 1.20
C ASP A 85 17.14 -22.66 1.01
N PHE A 86 16.83 -22.29 -0.23
CA PHE A 86 15.83 -21.25 -0.52
C PHE A 86 14.40 -21.71 -0.22
N ASP A 87 14.03 -22.95 -0.55
CA ASP A 87 12.74 -23.53 -0.18
C ASP A 87 12.54 -23.53 1.35
N THR A 88 13.60 -23.77 2.11
CA THR A 88 13.56 -23.69 3.58
C THR A 88 13.24 -22.27 4.07
N VAL A 89 13.76 -21.24 3.41
CA VAL A 89 13.43 -19.83 3.70
C VAL A 89 11.96 -19.54 3.38
N LEU A 90 11.45 -20.04 2.24
CA LEU A 90 10.06 -19.85 1.84
C LEU A 90 9.07 -20.58 2.76
N LEU A 91 9.43 -21.77 3.24
CA LEU A 91 8.68 -22.49 4.27
C LEU A 91 8.64 -21.71 5.59
N SER A 92 9.77 -21.16 6.05
CA SER A 92 9.79 -20.30 7.24
C SER A 92 8.89 -19.08 7.07
N LEU A 93 8.90 -18.44 5.90
CA LEU A 93 8.03 -17.31 5.60
C LEU A 93 6.54 -17.69 5.64
N ARG A 94 6.19 -18.85 5.07
CA ARG A 94 4.84 -19.42 5.13
C ARG A 94 4.41 -19.69 6.58
N ASP A 95 5.28 -20.30 7.39
CA ASP A 95 4.96 -20.67 8.77
C ASP A 95 4.76 -19.43 9.66
N MET A 96 5.58 -18.39 9.47
CA MET A 96 5.46 -17.14 10.22
C MET A 96 4.12 -16.42 9.99
N TYR A 97 3.58 -16.48 8.77
CA TYR A 97 2.46 -15.63 8.35
C TYR A 97 1.21 -16.38 7.89
N GLY A 98 1.25 -17.72 7.87
CA GLY A 98 0.11 -18.56 7.50
C GLY A 98 -1.10 -18.36 8.42
N ILE A 99 -0.87 -17.92 9.67
CA ILE A 99 -1.91 -17.51 10.62
C ILE A 99 -1.48 -16.22 11.33
N VAL A 100 -2.11 -15.10 10.99
CA VAL A 100 -1.82 -13.80 11.59
C VAL A 100 -2.57 -13.64 12.93
N GLN A 101 -1.85 -13.84 14.04
CA GLN A 101 -2.42 -13.70 15.37
C GLN A 101 -2.48 -12.23 15.83
N GLU A 102 -1.43 -11.47 15.53
CA GLU A 102 -1.30 -10.07 15.90
C GLU A 102 -2.27 -9.15 15.12
N SER A 103 -2.51 -7.96 15.65
CA SER A 103 -3.38 -6.93 15.06
C SER A 103 -2.63 -5.65 14.66
N SER A 104 -1.29 -5.68 14.69
CA SER A 104 -0.46 -4.55 14.28
C SER A 104 -0.44 -4.38 12.76
N TRP A 105 -0.24 -3.13 12.32
CA TRP A 105 -0.04 -2.82 10.90
C TRP A 105 1.11 -3.64 10.29
N ASP A 106 2.22 -3.78 11.02
CA ASP A 106 3.40 -4.52 10.57
C ASP A 106 3.11 -6.01 10.35
N ALA A 107 2.37 -6.65 11.26
CA ALA A 107 2.05 -8.06 11.14
C ALA A 107 1.19 -8.35 9.90
N TRP A 108 0.18 -7.51 9.66
CA TRP A 108 -0.68 -7.63 8.48
C TRP A 108 0.06 -7.27 7.19
N ALA A 109 0.87 -6.22 7.19
CA ALA A 109 1.68 -5.84 6.04
C ALA A 109 2.70 -6.93 5.68
N ALA A 110 3.37 -7.52 6.66
CA ALA A 110 4.27 -8.66 6.45
C ALA A 110 3.53 -9.86 5.88
N ALA A 111 2.35 -10.18 6.41
CA ALA A 111 1.57 -11.32 5.93
C ALA A 111 1.10 -11.14 4.49
N PHE A 112 0.58 -9.96 4.13
CA PHE A 112 0.22 -9.67 2.74
C PHE A 112 1.44 -9.73 1.82
N THR A 113 2.56 -9.11 2.21
CA THR A 113 3.79 -9.10 1.40
C THR A 113 4.34 -10.51 1.20
N ALA A 114 4.35 -11.33 2.25
CA ALA A 114 4.74 -12.74 2.19
C ALA A 114 3.83 -13.55 1.27
N ALA A 115 2.51 -13.38 1.40
CA ALA A 115 1.54 -14.09 0.58
C ALA A 115 1.63 -13.73 -0.90
N ASP A 116 1.82 -12.45 -1.22
CA ASP A 116 2.02 -12.00 -2.60
C ASP A 116 3.28 -12.62 -3.20
N PHE A 117 4.40 -12.55 -2.47
CA PHE A 117 5.67 -13.13 -2.91
C PHE A 117 5.55 -14.63 -3.18
N LEU A 118 5.04 -15.39 -2.21
CA LEU A 118 4.87 -16.84 -2.34
C LEU A 118 3.90 -17.20 -3.48
N ASN A 119 2.83 -16.42 -3.64
CA ASN A 119 1.88 -16.64 -4.72
C ASN A 119 2.48 -16.34 -6.10
N ASP A 120 3.33 -15.32 -6.21
CA ASP A 120 4.02 -15.01 -7.46
C ASP A 120 5.06 -16.07 -7.82
N GLU A 121 5.77 -16.61 -6.83
CA GLU A 121 6.81 -17.64 -7.00
C GLU A 121 6.21 -19.00 -7.38
N TYR A 122 5.25 -19.50 -6.60
CA TYR A 122 4.74 -20.87 -6.78
C TYR A 122 3.45 -20.97 -7.59
N ARG A 123 2.59 -19.93 -7.56
CA ARG A 123 1.28 -19.89 -8.24
C ARG A 123 0.44 -21.15 -8.07
N ASN A 124 0.34 -21.68 -6.85
CA ASN A 124 -0.39 -22.91 -6.56
C ASN A 124 -1.61 -22.69 -5.66
N ASP A 125 -2.41 -23.75 -5.49
CA ASP A 125 -3.65 -23.68 -4.69
C ASP A 125 -3.38 -23.34 -3.21
N ASP A 126 -2.27 -23.82 -2.66
CA ASP A 126 -1.85 -23.56 -1.28
C ASP A 126 -1.59 -22.06 -1.03
N THR A 127 -0.84 -21.40 -1.92
CA THR A 127 -0.51 -19.97 -1.80
C THR A 127 -1.73 -19.09 -2.05
N LEU A 128 -2.62 -19.52 -2.95
CA LEU A 128 -3.93 -18.89 -3.13
C LEU A 128 -4.80 -19.02 -1.88
N GLU A 129 -4.81 -20.18 -1.24
CA GLU A 129 -5.56 -20.39 0.01
C GLU A 129 -4.99 -19.56 1.17
N MET A 130 -3.66 -19.47 1.28
CA MET A 130 -3.01 -18.59 2.25
C MET A 130 -3.41 -17.13 2.04
N THR A 131 -3.36 -16.63 0.80
CA THR A 131 -3.78 -15.27 0.45
C THR A 131 -5.23 -15.00 0.86
N ARG A 132 -6.14 -15.96 0.60
CA ARG A 132 -7.55 -15.87 1.02
C ARG A 132 -7.70 -15.84 2.54
N ARG A 133 -6.98 -16.69 3.27
CA ARG A 133 -7.01 -16.74 4.74
C ARG A 133 -6.55 -15.43 5.36
N ILE A 134 -5.45 -14.87 4.86
CA ILE A 134 -4.94 -13.57 5.33
C ILE A 134 -5.96 -12.46 5.03
N GLN A 135 -6.49 -12.40 3.81
CA GLN A 135 -7.51 -11.41 3.46
C GLN A 135 -8.76 -11.52 4.36
N HIS A 136 -9.28 -12.73 4.58
CA HIS A 136 -10.42 -12.96 5.46
C HIS A 136 -10.12 -12.59 6.92
N GLY A 137 -8.93 -12.92 7.40
CA GLY A 137 -8.47 -12.55 8.73
C GLY A 137 -8.41 -11.03 8.92
N ALA A 138 -7.84 -10.32 7.94
CA ALA A 138 -7.74 -8.86 7.97
C ALA A 138 -9.13 -8.20 8.00
N VAL A 139 -10.04 -8.68 7.14
CA VAL A 139 -11.43 -8.20 7.11
C VAL A 139 -12.14 -8.46 8.43
N SER A 140 -11.96 -9.65 9.01
CA SER A 140 -12.56 -10.00 10.30
C SER A 140 -12.04 -9.15 11.46
N LYS A 141 -10.77 -8.72 11.41
CA LYS A 141 -10.13 -7.91 12.46
C LYS A 141 -10.04 -6.41 12.10
N ARG A 142 -10.69 -5.95 11.03
CA ARG A 142 -10.46 -4.59 10.49
C ARG A 142 -10.58 -3.47 11.52
N HIS A 143 -11.59 -3.52 12.41
CA HIS A 143 -11.80 -2.48 13.42
C HIS A 143 -10.68 -2.49 14.46
N GLN A 144 -10.15 -3.67 14.80
CA GLN A 144 -9.01 -3.80 15.71
C GLN A 144 -7.73 -3.26 15.08
N ILE A 145 -7.53 -3.52 13.78
CA ILE A 145 -6.39 -3.05 13.01
C ILE A 145 -6.44 -1.52 12.87
N MET A 146 -7.57 -0.98 12.38
CA MET A 146 -7.78 0.46 12.17
C MET A 146 -7.82 1.25 13.48
N GLY A 147 -8.14 0.59 14.61
CA GLY A 147 -8.05 1.19 15.94
C GLY A 147 -6.62 1.34 16.47
N GLN A 148 -5.61 0.78 15.81
CA GLN A 148 -4.21 0.99 16.17
C GLN A 148 -3.69 2.31 15.59
N SER A 149 -3.05 3.13 16.41
CA SER A 149 -2.27 4.26 15.91
C SER A 149 -1.10 3.75 15.06
N ALA A 150 -0.94 4.29 13.86
CA ALA A 150 0.29 4.13 13.10
C ALA A 150 1.36 5.05 13.71
N SER A 151 2.51 4.49 14.07
CA SER A 151 3.67 5.29 14.48
C SER A 151 4.39 5.87 13.26
N ASN A 152 5.13 6.96 13.44
CA ASN A 152 5.90 7.60 12.37
C ASN A 152 6.78 6.57 11.63
N GLY A 153 6.63 6.50 10.31
CA GLY A 153 7.35 5.54 9.45
C GLY A 153 6.57 4.25 9.13
N GLN A 154 5.43 4.00 9.77
CA GLN A 154 4.55 2.87 9.45
C GLN A 154 3.50 3.18 8.36
N TRP A 155 3.57 4.37 7.74
CA TRP A 155 2.69 4.75 6.62
C TRP A 155 2.60 3.64 5.57
N SER A 156 3.73 3.14 5.09
CA SER A 156 3.76 2.12 4.03
C SER A 156 3.04 0.82 4.43
N ASN A 157 3.14 0.42 5.70
CA ASN A 157 2.48 -0.77 6.21
C ASN A 157 0.98 -0.57 6.35
N ALA A 158 0.58 0.52 7.02
CA ALA A 158 -0.83 0.85 7.20
C ALA A 158 -1.52 1.07 5.85
N TYR A 159 -0.87 1.80 4.95
CA TYR A 159 -1.33 2.02 3.59
C TYR A 159 -1.51 0.70 2.82
N LEU A 160 -0.52 -0.21 2.82
CA LEU A 160 -0.66 -1.52 2.16
C LEU A 160 -1.89 -2.28 2.67
N VAL A 161 -2.05 -2.36 3.99
CA VAL A 161 -3.17 -3.09 4.62
C VAL A 161 -4.51 -2.45 4.26
N LEU A 162 -4.61 -1.12 4.32
CA LEU A 162 -5.82 -0.39 3.95
C LEU A 162 -6.17 -0.57 2.47
N LYS A 163 -5.19 -0.54 1.56
CA LYS A 163 -5.42 -0.82 0.14
C LYS A 163 -5.91 -2.25 -0.10
N ARG A 164 -5.42 -3.22 0.66
CA ARG A 164 -5.90 -4.62 0.62
C ARG A 164 -7.35 -4.74 1.09
N LEU A 165 -7.72 -4.03 2.16
CA LEU A 165 -9.11 -3.98 2.63
C LEU A 165 -10.02 -3.27 1.61
N GLN A 166 -9.58 -2.12 1.07
CA GLN A 166 -10.30 -1.36 0.05
C GLN A 166 -10.56 -2.23 -1.19
N GLY A 167 -9.53 -2.92 -1.70
CA GLY A 167 -9.64 -3.81 -2.86
C GLY A 167 -10.63 -4.96 -2.62
N HIS A 168 -10.65 -5.52 -1.41
CA HIS A 168 -11.62 -6.55 -1.03
C HIS A 168 -13.05 -6.05 -1.10
N TYR A 169 -13.37 -4.92 -0.46
CA TYR A 169 -14.74 -4.40 -0.46
C TYR A 169 -15.19 -3.93 -1.85
N LYS A 170 -14.29 -3.36 -2.66
CA LYS A 170 -14.57 -3.08 -4.08
C LYS A 170 -14.95 -4.33 -4.86
N LEU A 171 -14.23 -5.44 -4.64
CA LEU A 171 -14.53 -6.72 -5.27
C LEU A 171 -15.86 -7.30 -4.78
N GLU A 172 -16.18 -7.19 -3.48
CA GLU A 172 -17.47 -7.59 -2.93
C GLU A 172 -18.63 -6.80 -3.54
N LYS A 173 -18.51 -5.46 -3.60
CA LYS A 173 -19.45 -4.56 -4.26
C LYS A 173 -19.68 -4.97 -5.72
N HIS A 174 -18.61 -5.24 -6.48
CA HIS A 174 -18.70 -5.70 -7.87
C HIS A 174 -19.41 -7.06 -7.99
N ARG A 175 -19.05 -8.05 -7.15
CA ARG A 175 -19.69 -9.37 -7.12
C ARG A 175 -21.17 -9.28 -6.76
N ALA A 176 -21.53 -8.39 -5.83
CA ALA A 176 -22.92 -8.15 -5.46
C ALA A 176 -23.71 -7.59 -6.65
N ARG A 177 -23.19 -6.55 -7.32
CA ARG A 177 -23.80 -5.96 -8.53
C ARG A 177 -24.02 -7.01 -9.64
N LYS A 178 -23.01 -7.85 -9.92
CA LYS A 178 -23.11 -8.91 -10.94
C LYS A 178 -24.23 -9.91 -10.63
N LYS A 179 -24.30 -10.40 -9.39
CA LYS A 179 -25.36 -11.35 -8.95
C LYS A 179 -26.76 -10.77 -9.09
N HIS A 180 -26.93 -9.47 -8.82
CA HIS A 180 -28.22 -8.80 -9.01
C HIS A 180 -28.63 -8.70 -10.49
N CYS A 181 -27.69 -8.39 -11.39
CA CYS A 181 -27.97 -8.41 -12.83
C CYS A 181 -28.34 -9.81 -13.35
N GLU A 182 -27.72 -10.87 -12.80
CA GLU A 182 -28.03 -12.26 -13.15
C GLU A 182 -29.38 -12.73 -12.56
N GLY A 183 -29.71 -12.29 -11.33
CA GLY A 183 -30.96 -12.63 -10.64
C GLY A 183 -32.23 -12.00 -11.24
N LYS A 184 -32.10 -10.88 -11.97
CA LYS A 184 -33.22 -10.24 -12.70
C LYS A 184 -33.79 -11.08 -13.86
N LYS A 185 -33.21 -12.25 -14.15
CA LYS A 185 -33.74 -13.21 -15.12
C LYS A 185 -34.85 -14.13 -14.57
N GLY A 186 -35.22 -14.02 -13.29
CA GLY A 186 -36.27 -14.84 -12.67
C GLY A 186 -37.31 -14.01 -11.92
N HIS A 187 -38.60 -14.30 -12.16
CA HIS A 187 -39.77 -13.53 -11.68
C HIS A 187 -40.10 -13.66 -10.18
N TYR A 188 -39.15 -13.97 -9.30
CA TYR A 188 -39.42 -14.20 -7.88
C TYR A 188 -38.45 -13.45 -6.95
N LEU A 189 -39.06 -12.85 -5.92
CA LEU A 189 -38.53 -12.53 -4.57
C LEU A 189 -38.08 -11.08 -4.27
N ARG A 190 -39.05 -10.23 -3.89
CA ARG A 190 -38.81 -9.00 -3.10
C ARG A 190 -37.94 -9.22 -1.86
N HIS A 191 -38.02 -10.39 -1.22
CA HIS A 191 -37.15 -10.73 -0.08
C HIS A 191 -35.67 -10.83 -0.51
N LEU A 192 -35.38 -11.38 -1.69
CA LEU A 192 -34.00 -11.45 -2.19
C LEU A 192 -33.47 -10.06 -2.54
N GLU A 193 -34.33 -9.16 -3.03
CA GLU A 193 -33.99 -7.76 -3.27
C GLU A 193 -33.65 -7.02 -1.97
N ALA A 194 -34.48 -7.15 -0.93
CA ALA A 194 -34.21 -6.53 0.38
C ALA A 194 -32.88 -7.00 0.98
N LYS A 195 -32.63 -8.31 0.98
CA LYS A 195 -31.37 -8.90 1.46
C LYS A 195 -30.17 -8.48 0.61
N HIS A 196 -30.38 -8.23 -0.67
CA HIS A 196 -29.33 -7.74 -1.56
C HIS A 196 -29.00 -6.27 -1.28
N VAL A 197 -30.00 -5.41 -1.13
CA VAL A 197 -29.84 -4.00 -0.76
C VAL A 197 -29.11 -3.86 0.56
N GLU A 198 -29.48 -4.64 1.58
CA GLU A 198 -28.82 -4.65 2.88
C GLU A 198 -27.33 -5.01 2.78
N ARG A 199 -26.99 -6.07 2.00
CA ARG A 199 -25.59 -6.47 1.77
C ARG A 199 -24.79 -5.40 1.02
N MET A 200 -25.39 -4.76 0.01
CA MET A 200 -24.75 -3.67 -0.73
C MET A 200 -24.49 -2.48 0.18
N LYS A 201 -25.49 -2.09 0.98
CA LYS A 201 -25.34 -1.00 1.94
C LYS A 201 -24.20 -1.29 2.91
N LYS A 202 -24.20 -2.46 3.55
CA LYS A 202 -23.12 -2.87 4.45
C LYS A 202 -21.74 -2.81 3.78
N SER A 203 -21.61 -3.33 2.56
CA SER A 203 -20.32 -3.29 1.84
C SER A 203 -19.89 -1.87 1.47
N ASN A 204 -20.83 -0.95 1.22
CA ASN A 204 -20.51 0.45 0.98
C ASN A 204 -20.09 1.16 2.28
N ASP A 205 -20.81 0.92 3.38
CA ASP A 205 -20.48 1.47 4.70
C ASP A 205 -19.07 0.99 5.13
N ASP A 206 -18.80 -0.30 4.96
CA ASP A 206 -17.50 -0.92 5.25
C ASP A 206 -16.37 -0.36 4.36
N LEU A 207 -16.65 -0.09 3.08
CA LEU A 207 -15.69 0.53 2.17
C LEU A 207 -15.44 2.00 2.56
N ALA A 208 -16.49 2.76 2.86
CA ALA A 208 -16.40 4.15 3.27
C ALA A 208 -15.55 4.31 4.55
N GLU A 209 -15.71 3.41 5.52
CA GLU A 209 -14.89 3.36 6.73
C GLU A 209 -13.39 3.23 6.39
N VAL A 210 -13.03 2.30 5.51
CA VAL A 210 -11.64 2.09 5.06
C VAL A 210 -11.11 3.28 4.25
N LEU A 211 -11.93 3.89 3.40
CA LEU A 211 -11.58 5.09 2.64
C LEU A 211 -11.28 6.27 3.57
N HIS A 212 -12.12 6.50 4.59
CA HIS A 212 -11.87 7.54 5.60
C HIS A 212 -10.60 7.26 6.42
N ALA A 213 -10.35 6.02 6.83
CA ALA A 213 -9.12 5.66 7.52
C ALA A 213 -7.88 5.93 6.65
N THR A 214 -7.95 5.61 5.36
CA THR A 214 -6.86 5.86 4.39
C THR A 214 -6.66 7.35 4.15
N LEU A 215 -7.74 8.10 3.99
CA LEU A 215 -7.74 9.55 3.81
C LEU A 215 -7.08 10.26 5.01
N ASN A 216 -7.53 9.97 6.23
CA ASN A 216 -6.99 10.61 7.43
C ASN A 216 -5.50 10.35 7.57
N LEU A 217 -5.08 9.11 7.32
CA LEU A 217 -3.68 8.75 7.37
C LEU A 217 -2.88 9.44 6.25
N ALA A 218 -3.43 9.53 5.03
CA ALA A 218 -2.80 10.23 3.91
C ALA A 218 -2.61 11.73 4.20
N VAL A 219 -3.60 12.38 4.81
CA VAL A 219 -3.51 13.79 5.26
C VAL A 219 -2.42 13.93 6.33
N GLN A 220 -2.39 13.06 7.33
CA GLN A 220 -1.38 13.06 8.39
C GLN A 220 0.05 12.90 7.84
N GLU A 221 0.23 12.07 6.82
CA GLU A 221 1.53 11.78 6.19
C GLU A 221 1.81 12.70 4.99
N HIS A 222 1.01 13.76 4.83
CA HIS A 222 1.13 14.76 3.78
C HIS A 222 1.10 14.15 2.36
N GLN A 223 0.44 13.01 2.17
CA GLN A 223 0.26 12.33 0.89
C GLN A 223 -0.95 12.93 0.15
N TRP A 224 -0.85 14.21 -0.24
CA TRP A 224 -1.97 15.00 -0.75
C TRP A 224 -2.68 14.41 -1.97
N VAL A 225 -1.92 13.91 -2.94
CA VAL A 225 -2.49 13.23 -4.11
C VAL A 225 -3.31 12.01 -3.71
N GLU A 226 -2.77 11.14 -2.85
CA GLU A 226 -3.50 9.97 -2.39
C GLU A 226 -4.75 10.36 -1.58
N ALA A 227 -4.64 11.36 -0.70
CA ALA A 227 -5.79 11.90 0.04
C ALA A 227 -6.90 12.36 -0.93
N SER A 228 -6.55 13.09 -1.98
CA SER A 228 -7.51 13.55 -2.99
C SER A 228 -8.18 12.39 -3.75
N HIS A 229 -7.43 11.32 -4.05
CA HIS A 229 -7.98 10.11 -4.65
C HIS A 229 -8.97 9.39 -3.74
N GLN A 230 -8.71 9.35 -2.43
CA GLN A 230 -9.67 8.76 -1.48
C GLN A 230 -10.97 9.57 -1.42
N VAL A 231 -10.91 10.90 -1.55
CA VAL A 231 -12.12 11.73 -1.67
C VAL A 231 -12.91 11.41 -2.94
N LEU A 232 -12.23 11.25 -4.08
CA LEU A 232 -12.90 10.85 -5.33
C LEU A 232 -13.68 9.53 -5.18
N GLU A 233 -13.08 8.55 -4.50
CA GLU A 233 -13.73 7.27 -4.21
C GLU A 233 -14.93 7.42 -3.26
N LEU A 234 -14.87 8.35 -2.30
CA LEU A 234 -15.99 8.68 -1.42
C LEU A 234 -17.15 9.36 -2.15
N VAL A 235 -16.87 10.17 -3.19
CA VAL A 235 -17.91 10.73 -4.07
C VAL A 235 -18.71 9.60 -4.72
N GLU A 236 -18.07 8.52 -5.17
CA GLU A 236 -18.76 7.35 -5.76
C GLU A 236 -19.61 6.53 -4.76
N LEU A 237 -19.51 6.84 -3.47
CA LEU A 237 -20.31 6.24 -2.40
C LEU A 237 -21.43 7.16 -1.90
N ASP A 238 -21.69 8.27 -2.60
CA ASP A 238 -22.70 9.27 -2.24
C ASP A 238 -22.49 9.85 -0.83
N ALA A 239 -21.23 10.05 -0.43
CA ALA A 239 -20.88 10.72 0.82
C ALA A 239 -21.29 12.20 0.80
N ASP A 240 -21.35 12.83 1.99
CA ASP A 240 -21.84 14.21 2.13
C ASP A 240 -20.97 15.20 1.35
N VAL A 241 -21.60 15.86 0.38
CA VAL A 241 -20.96 16.77 -0.58
C VAL A 241 -20.24 17.93 0.13
N HIS A 242 -20.82 18.49 1.19
CA HIS A 242 -20.22 19.60 1.91
C HIS A 242 -19.01 19.17 2.71
N ASP A 243 -19.06 17.99 3.34
CA ASP A 243 -17.91 17.40 4.01
C ASP A 243 -16.76 17.12 3.04
N LEU A 244 -17.06 16.56 1.86
CA LEU A 244 -16.04 16.29 0.83
C LEU A 244 -15.40 17.58 0.29
N VAL A 245 -16.19 18.63 0.04
CA VAL A 245 -15.68 19.95 -0.38
C VAL A 245 -14.74 20.52 0.67
N ARG A 246 -15.13 20.47 1.95
CA ARG A 246 -14.30 20.94 3.07
C ARG A 246 -12.98 20.18 3.16
N ILE A 247 -13.01 18.86 2.98
CA ILE A 247 -11.80 18.01 3.01
C ILE A 247 -10.88 18.32 1.83
N LEU A 248 -11.42 18.48 0.61
CA LEU A 248 -10.61 18.83 -0.56
C LEU A 248 -9.94 20.20 -0.40
N GLU A 249 -10.64 21.15 0.22
CA GLU A 249 -10.07 22.45 0.55
C GLU A 249 -8.89 22.31 1.50
N GLU A 250 -9.02 21.51 2.56
CA GLU A 250 -7.94 21.24 3.52
C GLU A 250 -6.72 20.60 2.84
N ILE A 251 -6.93 19.57 2.03
CA ILE A 251 -5.87 18.89 1.26
C ILE A 251 -5.17 19.88 0.32
N CYS A 252 -5.94 20.64 -0.46
CA CYS A 252 -5.38 21.58 -1.43
C CYS A 252 -4.62 22.71 -0.76
N SER A 253 -5.16 23.25 0.35
CA SER A 253 -4.51 24.30 1.13
C SER A 253 -3.20 23.81 1.75
N GLY A 254 -3.16 22.58 2.27
CA GLY A 254 -1.95 21.93 2.76
C GLY A 254 -0.89 21.81 1.66
N ALA A 255 -1.28 21.29 0.49
CA ALA A 255 -0.39 21.18 -0.66
C ALA A 255 0.17 22.53 -1.13
N ILE A 256 -0.66 23.58 -1.19
CA ILE A 256 -0.22 24.95 -1.54
C ILE A 256 0.79 25.47 -0.51
N SER A 257 0.50 25.31 0.78
CA SER A 257 1.36 25.81 1.87
C SER A 257 2.75 25.15 1.88
N GLU A 258 2.84 23.93 1.37
CA GLU A 258 4.08 23.17 1.22
C GLU A 258 4.79 23.39 -0.13
N ASN A 259 4.27 24.28 -0.98
CA ASN A 259 4.75 24.49 -2.34
C ASN A 259 4.67 23.22 -3.22
N ARG A 260 3.76 22.29 -2.91
CA ARG A 260 3.45 21.09 -3.70
C ARG A 260 2.39 21.41 -4.75
N TRP A 261 2.76 22.29 -5.68
CA TRP A 261 1.87 22.85 -6.69
C TRP A 261 1.20 21.80 -7.59
N GLN A 262 1.91 20.72 -7.92
CA GLN A 262 1.37 19.64 -8.74
C GLN A 262 0.24 18.92 -8.00
N ASP A 263 0.46 18.58 -6.75
CA ASP A 263 -0.53 17.93 -5.89
C ASP A 263 -1.75 18.81 -5.66
N ALA A 264 -1.54 20.11 -5.45
CA ALA A 264 -2.63 21.08 -5.35
C ALA A 264 -3.44 21.15 -6.66
N THR A 265 -2.76 21.17 -7.81
CA THR A 265 -3.41 21.14 -9.13
C THR A 265 -4.27 19.89 -9.32
N GLU A 266 -3.74 18.73 -8.93
CA GLU A 266 -4.45 17.45 -8.99
C GLU A 266 -5.67 17.45 -8.07
N THR A 267 -5.52 17.97 -6.84
CA THR A 267 -6.60 18.09 -5.86
C THR A 267 -7.72 19.01 -6.37
N VAL A 268 -7.40 20.16 -6.99
CA VAL A 268 -8.40 21.04 -7.61
C VAL A 268 -9.18 20.30 -8.71
N GLY A 269 -8.51 19.44 -9.48
CA GLY A 269 -9.16 18.58 -10.47
C GLY A 269 -10.26 17.69 -9.87
N VAL A 270 -10.10 17.22 -8.64
CA VAL A 270 -11.07 16.33 -7.97
C VAL A 270 -12.40 17.03 -7.72
N PHE A 271 -12.42 18.34 -7.42
CA PHE A 271 -13.66 19.10 -7.22
C PHE A 271 -14.65 18.94 -8.38
N LYS A 272 -14.16 18.82 -9.63
CA LYS A 272 -15.03 18.68 -10.81
C LYS A 272 -15.87 17.41 -10.82
N ASN A 273 -15.52 16.42 -9.99
CA ASN A 273 -16.29 15.19 -9.83
C ASN A 273 -17.41 15.31 -8.79
N ILE A 274 -17.41 16.38 -7.99
CA ILE A 274 -18.46 16.63 -7.01
C ILE A 274 -19.75 17.05 -7.74
N PRO A 275 -20.92 16.46 -7.40
CA PRO A 275 -22.20 16.90 -7.93
C PRO A 275 -22.44 18.39 -7.66
N ASP A 276 -22.79 19.14 -8.69
CA ASP A 276 -23.02 20.59 -8.62
C ASP A 276 -21.85 21.41 -8.01
N TYR A 277 -20.61 20.96 -8.23
CA TYR A 277 -19.42 21.58 -7.61
C TYR A 277 -19.31 23.09 -7.86
N LYS A 278 -19.78 23.58 -9.02
CA LYS A 278 -19.73 25.01 -9.35
C LYS A 278 -20.47 25.88 -8.35
N ASN A 279 -21.52 25.35 -7.72
CA ASN A 279 -22.27 26.04 -6.69
C ASN A 279 -21.74 25.68 -5.31
N VAL A 280 -21.58 24.38 -5.04
CA VAL A 280 -21.27 23.89 -3.67
C VAL A 280 -19.83 24.21 -3.24
N ALA A 281 -18.89 24.24 -4.19
CA ALA A 281 -17.48 24.50 -3.91
C ALA A 281 -17.03 25.93 -4.26
N ALA A 282 -17.93 26.81 -4.70
CA ALA A 282 -17.58 28.16 -5.18
C ALA A 282 -16.75 28.96 -4.16
N GLU A 283 -17.18 28.93 -2.90
CA GLU A 283 -16.53 29.67 -1.82
C GLU A 283 -15.16 29.08 -1.48
N SER A 284 -15.06 27.75 -1.36
CA SER A 284 -13.80 27.03 -1.14
C SER A 284 -12.80 27.27 -2.26
N LEU A 285 -13.23 27.19 -3.52
CA LEU A 285 -12.39 27.49 -4.68
C LEU A 285 -11.91 28.94 -4.69
N GLY A 286 -12.77 29.90 -4.32
CA GLY A 286 -12.38 31.31 -4.18
C GLY A 286 -11.31 31.54 -3.11
N ARG A 287 -11.39 30.82 -1.97
CA ARG A 287 -10.36 30.86 -0.92
C ARG A 287 -9.03 30.26 -1.40
N LEU A 288 -9.08 29.08 -2.02
CA LEU A 288 -7.90 28.42 -2.59
C LEU A 288 -7.24 29.25 -3.68
N GLN A 289 -8.03 29.88 -4.54
CA GLN A 289 -7.55 30.80 -5.57
C GLN A 289 -6.80 31.99 -4.96
N SER A 290 -7.36 32.58 -3.89
CA SER A 290 -6.72 33.68 -3.17
C SER A 290 -5.39 33.24 -2.52
N GLN A 291 -5.35 32.04 -1.94
CA GLN A 291 -4.14 31.45 -1.37
C GLN A 291 -3.08 31.17 -2.45
N TRP A 292 -3.50 30.64 -3.60
CA TRP A 292 -2.63 30.35 -4.73
C TRP A 292 -1.94 31.60 -5.27
N TYR A 293 -2.69 32.69 -5.49
CA TYR A 293 -2.12 33.95 -5.99
C TYR A 293 -1.38 34.76 -4.93
N GLY A 294 -1.65 34.52 -3.65
CA GLY A 294 -0.89 35.09 -2.55
C GLY A 294 0.51 34.49 -2.38
N ALA A 295 0.81 33.36 -3.03
CA ALA A 295 2.11 32.70 -2.94
C ALA A 295 3.15 33.28 -3.91
N GLU A 296 4.36 33.53 -3.41
CA GLU A 296 5.48 34.08 -4.21
C GLU A 296 6.25 32.97 -4.98
N GLY A 297 6.72 33.26 -6.21
CA GLY A 297 7.64 32.38 -6.97
C GLY A 297 7.25 32.12 -8.44
N ILE A 298 8.09 31.40 -9.20
CA ILE A 298 8.07 31.29 -10.68
C ILE A 298 6.80 30.63 -11.28
N ARG A 299 5.93 30.02 -10.46
CA ARG A 299 4.82 29.15 -10.93
C ARG A 299 3.41 29.72 -10.71
N TRP A 300 3.28 31.03 -10.49
CA TRP A 300 2.01 31.76 -10.44
C TRP A 300 1.23 31.76 -11.77
N THR A 301 1.88 31.46 -12.90
CA THR A 301 1.34 31.71 -14.25
C THR A 301 0.25 30.72 -14.72
N THR A 302 0.02 29.61 -14.02
CA THR A 302 -0.99 28.59 -14.41
C THR A 302 -2.30 28.62 -13.62
N GLY A 303 -2.43 29.53 -12.63
CA GLY A 303 -3.62 29.58 -11.76
C GLY A 303 -4.93 29.89 -12.50
N ASN A 304 -4.87 30.66 -13.59
CA ASN A 304 -6.07 31.11 -14.33
C ASN A 304 -6.74 29.99 -15.12
N ASP A 305 -6.01 28.94 -15.48
CA ASP A 305 -6.59 27.77 -16.16
C ASP A 305 -7.10 26.72 -15.15
N LEU A 306 -6.75 26.87 -13.87
CA LEU A 306 -7.00 25.91 -12.80
C LEU A 306 -8.29 26.20 -12.02
N PHE A 307 -8.52 27.48 -11.68
CA PHE A 307 -9.67 27.98 -10.91
C PHE A 307 -10.62 28.80 -11.79
#